data_AF-A0A645DI18-F1
#
_entry.id   AF-A0A645DI18-F1
#
_cell.length_a   1.000
_cell.length_b   1.000
_cell.length_c   1.000
_cell.angle_alpha   90.00
_cell.angle_beta   90.00
_cell.angle_gamma   90.00
#
_symmetry.space_group_name_H-M   'P 1'
#
loop_
_entity.id
_entity.type
_entity.pdbx_description
1 polymer ?
#
loop_
_entity_poly.entity_id
_entity_poly.type
_entity_poly.pdbx_seq_one_letter_code
_entity_poly.pdbx_strand_id
1 'polypeptide(L)'
;MKKLSILLFAFVAIVFISCNNAKQKNAETPDMHTSEMALDYLGVYEGILPCADCEGIKTQLTIHDDNTFTLVSDYLGEKEAKFEDKGSYFIESGEILVIQDEDGDQKYFKLQEGSLAQLNADKKMIEGELAPFYVLTKVR
;
A
#
# COMPACT_ATOMS: atom_id res chain seq x y z
N MET A 1 45.32 -31.03 -46.73
CA MET A 1 44.70 -31.99 -47.67
C MET A 1 43.19 -31.82 -47.52
N LYS A 2 42.53 -31.02 -48.40
CA LYS A 2 41.60 -31.51 -49.44
C LYS A 2 40.76 -32.68 -48.87
N LYS A 3 39.44 -32.57 -48.70
CA LYS A 3 38.49 -32.41 -49.80
C LYS A 3 37.20 -31.69 -49.39
N LEU A 4 36.94 -30.66 -50.18
CA LEU A 4 35.66 -30.08 -50.54
C LEU A 4 34.77 -31.17 -51.18
N SER A 5 33.50 -31.28 -50.77
CA SER A 5 32.46 -31.88 -51.61
C SER A 5 31.14 -31.16 -51.37
N ILE A 6 30.85 -30.31 -52.35
CA ILE A 6 29.59 -29.62 -52.60
C ILE A 6 28.67 -30.65 -53.25
N LEU A 7 27.48 -30.86 -52.68
CA LEU A 7 26.37 -31.49 -53.39
C LEU A 7 25.21 -30.49 -53.44
N LEU A 8 25.07 -29.95 -54.65
CA LEU A 8 23.99 -29.13 -55.15
C LEU A 8 22.72 -29.99 -55.23
N PHE A 9 21.65 -29.62 -54.51
CA PHE A 9 20.29 -30.00 -54.90
C PHE A 9 19.47 -28.71 -54.97
N ALA A 10 19.25 -28.27 -56.20
CA ALA A 10 18.31 -27.23 -56.55
C ALA A 10 17.01 -27.92 -57.00
N PHE A 11 15.87 -27.56 -56.42
CA PHE A 11 14.70 -27.02 -57.13
C PHE A 11 13.50 -26.81 -56.19
N VAL A 12 13.08 -25.54 -56.07
CA VAL A 12 11.67 -25.06 -56.14
C VAL A 12 10.77 -25.34 -54.91
N ALA A 13 9.97 -24.43 -54.36
CA ALA A 13 9.28 -23.26 -54.92
C ALA A 13 9.11 -22.10 -53.93
N ILE A 14 8.89 -20.94 -54.54
CA ILE A 14 8.57 -19.60 -54.03
C ILE A 14 7.31 -19.59 -53.15
N VAL A 15 7.34 -18.86 -52.03
CA VAL A 15 6.17 -18.07 -51.56
C VAL A 15 6.64 -16.68 -51.10
N PHE A 16 5.80 -15.70 -51.41
CA PHE A 16 6.01 -14.27 -51.50
C PHE A 16 6.04 -13.53 -50.15
N ILE A 17 6.92 -12.51 -50.09
CA ILE A 17 6.72 -11.10 -49.64
C ILE A 17 5.97 -10.83 -48.32
N SER A 18 6.64 -10.22 -47.34
CA SER A 18 6.32 -8.84 -46.88
C SER A 18 7.37 -8.25 -45.92
N CYS A 19 7.45 -6.92 -45.94
CA CYS A 19 8.49 -6.04 -45.42
C CYS A 19 8.44 -5.73 -43.90
N ASN A 20 9.64 -5.61 -43.33
CA ASN A 20 10.19 -4.46 -42.57
C ASN A 20 9.37 -3.83 -41.41
N ASN A 21 9.90 -3.90 -40.18
CA ASN A 21 10.45 -2.75 -39.45
C ASN A 21 10.83 -3.10 -38.00
N ALA A 22 11.96 -2.56 -37.58
CA ALA A 22 12.36 -2.45 -36.19
C ALA A 22 11.42 -1.49 -35.43
N LYS A 23 10.85 -1.92 -34.30
CA LYS A 23 10.79 -1.20 -33.01
C LYS A 23 9.93 -1.93 -31.98
N GLN A 24 10.54 -2.12 -30.81
CA GLN A 24 10.00 -2.00 -29.45
C GLN A 24 8.74 -2.76 -29.03
N LYS A 25 8.92 -3.58 -27.99
CA LYS A 25 8.08 -3.72 -26.77
C LYS A 25 8.62 -4.93 -26.00
N ASN A 26 8.62 -5.01 -24.69
CA ASN A 26 8.46 -4.06 -23.58
C ASN A 26 9.07 -4.83 -22.40
N ALA A 27 9.61 -4.15 -21.39
CA ALA A 27 9.88 -4.78 -20.11
C ALA A 27 8.56 -5.33 -19.55
N GLU A 28 8.48 -6.64 -19.35
CA GLU A 28 7.44 -7.24 -18.52
C GLU A 28 7.75 -6.87 -17.08
N THR A 29 7.11 -5.82 -16.58
CA THR A 29 6.79 -5.71 -15.17
C THR A 29 5.91 -6.93 -14.84
N PRO A 30 6.26 -7.76 -13.84
CA PRO A 30 5.35 -8.81 -13.41
C PRO A 30 4.07 -8.14 -12.92
N ASP A 31 2.98 -8.46 -13.60
CA ASP A 31 1.63 -8.14 -13.20
C ASP A 31 1.34 -8.82 -11.86
N MET A 32 1.60 -8.12 -10.75
CA MET A 32 1.22 -8.54 -9.41
C MET A 32 -0.28 -8.31 -9.21
N HIS A 33 -1.11 -9.03 -9.95
CA HIS A 33 -2.48 -9.29 -9.52
C HIS A 33 -2.47 -10.55 -8.66
N THR A 34 -1.90 -10.44 -7.45
CA THR A 34 -2.29 -11.34 -6.36
C THR A 34 -3.70 -10.93 -5.95
N SER A 35 -4.68 -11.61 -6.54
CA SER A 35 -6.07 -11.63 -6.09
C SER A 35 -6.16 -12.38 -4.77
N GLU A 36 -5.51 -11.85 -3.74
CA GLU A 36 -5.95 -12.05 -2.37
C GLU A 36 -7.06 -11.03 -2.15
N MET A 37 -8.12 -11.43 -1.45
CA MET A 37 -9.21 -10.53 -1.10
C MET A 37 -8.64 -9.45 -0.16
N ALA A 38 -8.07 -8.40 -0.74
CA ALA A 38 -7.61 -7.25 0.02
C ALA A 38 -8.84 -6.68 0.72
N LEU A 39 -8.80 -6.64 2.05
CA LEU A 39 -9.80 -5.93 2.84
C LEU A 39 -10.00 -4.54 2.22
N ASP A 40 -11.23 -4.05 2.09
CA ASP A 40 -11.48 -2.69 1.59
C ASP A 40 -11.06 -1.66 2.67
N TYR A 41 -9.75 -1.43 2.77
CA TYR A 41 -9.12 -0.57 3.76
C TYR A 41 -9.01 0.89 3.29
N LEU A 42 -9.33 1.18 2.03
CA LEU A 42 -9.36 2.55 1.52
C LEU A 42 -10.52 3.31 2.14
N GLY A 43 -10.32 4.57 2.49
CA GLY A 43 -11.40 5.39 3.05
C GLY A 43 -10.99 6.22 4.26
N VAL A 44 -11.99 6.70 4.99
CA VAL A 44 -11.80 7.59 6.14
C VAL A 44 -12.17 6.86 7.42
N TYR A 45 -11.28 6.90 8.39
CA TYR A 45 -11.44 6.29 9.70
C TYR A 45 -11.40 7.36 10.78
N GLU A 46 -12.33 7.31 11.73
CA GLU A 46 -12.42 8.28 12.82
C GLU A 46 -12.46 7.60 14.19
N GLY A 47 -11.91 8.25 15.20
CA GLY A 47 -11.96 7.81 16.59
C GLY A 47 -11.48 8.90 17.56
N ILE A 48 -11.61 8.65 18.86
CA ILE A 48 -11.03 9.50 19.91
C ILE A 48 -10.04 8.65 20.68
N LEU A 49 -8.74 8.88 20.44
CA LEU A 49 -7.67 8.15 21.08
C LEU A 49 -7.38 8.71 22.48
N PRO A 50 -6.94 7.87 23.45
CA PRO A 50 -6.53 8.33 24.76
C PRO A 50 -5.39 9.35 24.69
N CYS A 51 -5.45 10.33 25.58
CA CYS A 51 -4.43 11.37 25.73
C CYS A 51 -3.94 11.37 27.18
N ALA A 52 -2.64 11.58 27.39
CA ALA A 52 -2.05 11.52 28.73
C ALA A 52 -2.43 12.73 29.59
N ASP A 53 -2.58 13.89 28.97
CA ASP A 53 -2.72 15.20 29.60
C ASP A 53 -3.84 16.06 28.99
N CYS A 54 -4.65 15.50 28.09
CA CYS A 54 -5.80 16.15 27.48
C CYS A 54 -7.05 15.25 27.50
N GLU A 55 -8.20 15.79 27.07
CA GLU A 55 -9.48 15.06 27.14
C GLU A 55 -9.54 13.86 26.16
N GLY A 56 -8.71 13.88 25.13
CA GLY A 56 -8.62 12.88 24.09
C GLY A 56 -8.09 13.50 22.80
N ILE A 57 -7.69 12.66 21.86
CA ILE A 57 -7.24 13.09 20.53
C ILE A 57 -8.29 12.66 19.52
N LYS A 58 -9.05 13.60 18.97
CA LYS A 58 -9.95 13.30 17.87
C LYS A 58 -9.09 13.06 16.62
N THR A 59 -9.07 11.82 16.18
CA THR A 59 -8.22 11.33 15.10
C THR A 59 -9.05 11.02 13.87
N GLN A 60 -8.61 11.50 12.71
CA GLN A 60 -9.14 11.11 11.41
C GLN A 60 -7.98 10.63 10.53
N LEU A 61 -7.99 9.37 10.15
CA LEU A 61 -7.03 8.76 9.23
C LEU A 61 -7.71 8.50 7.89
N THR A 62 -7.20 9.11 6.82
CA THR A 62 -7.63 8.85 5.45
C THR A 62 -6.59 8.00 4.74
N ILE A 63 -7.01 6.88 4.17
CA ILE A 63 -6.19 5.99 3.35
C ILE A 63 -6.60 6.18 1.88
N HIS A 64 -5.70 6.74 1.09
CA HIS A 64 -5.93 7.08 -0.32
C HIS A 64 -5.58 5.91 -1.24
N ASP A 65 -6.11 5.90 -2.46
CA ASP A 65 -5.90 4.82 -3.45
C ASP A 65 -4.53 4.88 -4.15
N ASP A 66 -3.74 5.92 -3.88
CA ASP A 66 -2.42 6.19 -4.45
C ASP A 66 -1.26 5.83 -3.49
N ASN A 67 -1.52 4.98 -2.49
CA ASN A 67 -0.57 4.57 -1.45
C ASN A 67 -0.13 5.69 -0.50
N THR A 68 -0.88 6.79 -0.41
CA THR A 68 -0.66 7.85 0.58
C THR A 68 -1.71 7.86 1.68
N PHE A 69 -1.42 8.57 2.77
CA PHE A 69 -2.39 8.81 3.83
C PHE A 69 -2.43 10.28 4.26
N THR A 70 -3.49 10.64 4.97
CA THR A 70 -3.56 11.90 5.74
C THR A 70 -4.10 11.59 7.12
N LEU A 71 -3.35 11.99 8.16
CA LEU A 71 -3.72 11.81 9.56
C LEU A 71 -3.94 13.17 10.19
N VAL A 72 -5.17 13.44 10.61
CA VAL A 72 -5.52 14.67 11.34
C VAL A 72 -5.71 14.32 12.81
N SER A 73 -5.02 15.04 13.69
CA SER A 73 -5.06 14.88 15.15
C SER A 73 -5.47 16.20 15.79
N ASP A 74 -6.66 16.23 16.40
CA ASP A 74 -7.21 17.40 17.09
C ASP A 74 -7.26 17.12 18.60
N TYR A 75 -6.37 17.78 19.36
CA TYR A 75 -6.21 17.57 20.80
C TYR A 75 -7.29 18.33 21.55
N LEU A 76 -8.22 17.58 22.14
CA LEU A 76 -9.41 18.12 22.79
C LEU A 76 -9.05 18.77 24.14
N GLY A 77 -9.61 19.96 24.38
CA GLY A 77 -9.34 20.76 25.58
C GLY A 77 -8.19 21.77 25.41
N GLU A 78 -7.40 21.66 24.35
CA GLU A 78 -6.29 22.55 24.04
C GLU A 78 -6.65 23.55 22.93
N LYS A 79 -6.09 24.77 22.98
CA LYS A 79 -6.33 25.79 21.94
C LYS A 79 -5.31 25.65 20.82
N GLU A 80 -5.81 25.69 19.57
CA GLU A 80 -4.97 25.65 18.35
C GLU A 80 -4.08 24.40 18.25
N ALA A 81 -4.50 23.28 18.85
CA ALA A 81 -3.73 22.04 18.90
C ALA A 81 -4.25 21.00 17.89
N LYS A 82 -4.33 21.40 16.62
CA LYS A 82 -4.72 20.53 15.51
C LYS A 82 -3.57 20.38 14.54
N PHE A 83 -3.20 19.13 14.27
CA PHE A 83 -2.06 18.77 13.45
C PHE A 83 -2.49 17.86 12.30
N GLU A 84 -1.72 17.91 11.22
CA GLU A 84 -1.94 17.12 10.01
C GLU A 84 -0.61 16.51 9.58
N ASP A 85 -0.54 15.18 9.61
CA ASP A 85 0.58 14.41 9.09
C ASP A 85 0.20 13.77 7.75
N LYS A 86 1.16 13.69 6.84
CA LYS A 86 1.03 13.03 5.54
C LYS A 86 2.20 12.12 5.31
N GLY A 87 2.02 11.17 4.39
CA GLY A 87 3.08 10.30 3.95
C GLY A 87 2.57 9.12 3.16
N SER A 88 3.32 8.03 3.22
CA SER A 88 3.01 6.80 2.48
C SER A 88 2.53 5.69 3.41
N TYR A 89 1.86 4.69 2.85
CA TYR A 89 1.53 3.48 3.58
C TYR A 89 1.81 2.22 2.78
N PHE A 90 1.96 1.11 3.49
CA PHE A 90 1.99 -0.23 2.90
C PHE A 90 1.31 -1.24 3.83
N ILE A 91 0.92 -2.38 3.28
CA ILE A 91 0.34 -3.48 4.05
C ILE A 91 1.43 -4.52 4.31
N GLU A 92 1.74 -4.75 5.58
CA GLU A 92 2.67 -5.77 6.04
C GLU A 92 1.93 -7.06 6.36
N SER A 93 2.40 -8.17 5.79
CA SER A 93 1.85 -9.52 6.00
C SER A 93 0.35 -9.67 5.70
N GLY A 94 -0.23 -8.77 4.90
CA GLY A 94 -1.65 -8.77 4.55
C GLY A 94 -2.61 -8.31 5.66
N GLU A 95 -2.10 -7.97 6.85
CA GLU A 95 -2.94 -7.74 8.03
C GLU A 95 -2.63 -6.44 8.77
N ILE A 96 -1.45 -5.86 8.58
CA ILE A 96 -1.01 -4.67 9.31
C ILE A 96 -0.84 -3.53 8.30
N LEU A 97 -1.62 -2.48 8.49
CA LEU A 97 -1.40 -1.20 7.83
C LEU A 97 -0.25 -0.47 8.55
N VAL A 98 0.81 -0.17 7.82
CA VAL A 98 1.92 0.66 8.29
C VAL A 98 1.83 1.99 7.59
N ILE A 99 1.64 3.07 8.35
CA ILE A 99 1.76 4.44 7.84
C ILE A 99 3.11 5.01 8.25
N GLN A 100 3.76 5.72 7.33
CA GLN A 100 5.04 6.39 7.55
C GLN A 100 4.94 7.83 7.06
N ASP A 101 5.06 8.78 7.98
CA ASP A 101 5.04 10.20 7.64
C ASP A 101 6.33 10.68 6.98
N GLU A 102 6.34 11.96 6.58
CA GLU A 102 7.46 12.61 5.90
C GLU A 102 8.75 12.66 6.74
N ASP A 103 8.64 12.64 8.08
CA ASP A 103 9.78 12.61 9.00
C ASP A 103 10.31 11.18 9.22
N GLY A 104 9.58 10.18 8.73
CA GLY A 104 9.93 8.77 8.80
C GLY A 104 9.36 8.05 10.03
N ASP A 105 8.54 8.72 10.83
CA ASP A 105 7.87 8.11 11.97
C ASP A 105 6.77 7.16 11.51
N GLN A 106 6.73 5.99 12.15
CA GLN A 106 5.82 4.91 11.77
C GLN A 106 4.73 4.70 12.83
N LYS A 107 3.50 4.48 12.35
CA LYS A 107 2.37 4.04 13.17
C LYS A 107 1.77 2.77 12.54
N TYR A 108 1.31 1.86 13.38
CA TYR A 108 0.89 0.52 12.98
C TYR A 108 -0.57 0.29 13.35
N PHE A 109 -1.35 -0.27 12.44
CA PHE A 109 -2.75 -0.60 12.66
C PHE A 109 -3.06 -2.01 12.18
N LYS A 110 -3.77 -2.80 13.00
CA LYS A 110 -4.37 -4.05 12.54
C LYS A 110 -5.59 -3.74 11.69
N LEU A 111 -5.61 -4.27 10.48
CA LEU A 111 -6.78 -4.25 9.61
C LEU A 111 -7.89 -5.12 10.21
N GLN A 112 -9.07 -4.55 10.34
CA GLN A 112 -10.29 -5.22 10.80
C GLN A 112 -11.45 -4.83 9.88
N GLU A 113 -12.50 -5.65 9.83
CA GLU A 113 -13.67 -5.35 9.01
C GLU A 113 -14.32 -4.04 9.47
N GLY A 114 -14.18 -2.98 8.65
CA GLY A 114 -14.71 -1.65 8.95
C GLY A 114 -13.96 -0.86 10.03
N SER A 115 -12.79 -1.31 10.49
CA SER A 115 -12.02 -0.59 11.51
C SER A 115 -10.51 -0.81 11.42
N LEU A 116 -9.76 0.04 12.13
CA LEU A 116 -8.32 -0.03 12.31
C LEU A 116 -8.02 0.00 13.80
N ALA A 117 -7.41 -1.06 14.33
CA ALA A 117 -6.96 -1.07 15.73
C ALA A 117 -5.49 -0.68 15.80
N GLN A 118 -5.16 0.42 16.49
CA GLN A 118 -3.78 0.85 16.65
C GLN A 118 -2.99 -0.18 17.46
N LEU A 119 -1.80 -0.47 16.98
CA LEU A 119 -0.85 -1.39 17.57
C LEU A 119 0.25 -0.61 18.28
N ASN A 120 0.93 -1.25 19.23
CA ASN A 120 2.11 -0.70 19.86
C ASN A 120 3.35 -0.78 18.93
N ALA A 121 4.49 -0.27 19.40
CA ALA A 121 5.74 -0.26 18.63
C ALA A 121 6.26 -1.66 18.25
N ASP A 122 5.88 -2.69 19.00
CA ASP A 122 6.19 -4.10 18.70
C ASP A 122 5.19 -4.74 17.73
N LYS A 123 4.29 -3.95 17.14
CA LYS A 123 3.19 -4.39 16.25
C LYS A 123 2.23 -5.38 16.91
N LYS A 124 2.05 -5.26 18.23
CA LYS A 124 1.10 -6.05 19.02
C LYS A 124 -0.11 -5.22 19.41
N MET A 125 -1.22 -5.90 19.69
CA MET A 125 -2.42 -5.28 20.23
C MET A 125 -2.07 -4.51 21.50
N ILE A 126 -2.61 -3.30 21.63
CA ILE A 126 -2.56 -2.57 22.90
C ILE A 126 -3.46 -3.31 23.89
N GLU A 127 -2.94 -3.56 25.10
CA GLU A 127 -3.63 -4.29 26.16
C GLU A 127 -4.10 -3.36 27.28
N GLY A 128 -4.98 -3.88 28.15
CA GLY A 128 -5.50 -3.15 29.31
C GLY A 128 -6.83 -2.44 29.05
N GLU A 129 -7.27 -1.66 30.03
CA GLU A 129 -8.61 -1.03 30.03
C GLU A 129 -8.80 -0.01 28.91
N LEU A 130 -7.71 0.56 28.41
CA LEU A 130 -7.74 1.56 27.34
C LEU A 130 -7.75 0.95 25.93
N ALA A 131 -7.50 -0.36 25.79
CA ALA A 131 -7.41 -1.02 24.49
C ALA A 131 -8.59 -0.73 23.53
N PRO A 132 -9.87 -0.70 23.99
CA PRO A 132 -11.00 -0.39 23.11
C PRO A 132 -10.98 1.02 22.52
N PHE A 133 -10.29 1.97 23.15
CA PHE A 133 -10.21 3.37 22.72
C PHE A 133 -9.15 3.59 21.63
N TYR A 134 -8.33 2.58 21.33
CA TYR A 134 -7.33 2.62 20.27
C TYR A 134 -7.86 2.12 18.91
N VAL A 135 -9.19 2.18 18.70
CA VAL A 135 -9.84 1.72 17.46
C VAL A 135 -10.41 2.91 16.69
N LEU A 136 -10.04 3.02 15.41
CA LEU A 136 -10.64 3.95 14.46
C LEU A 136 -11.67 3.21 13.60
N THR A 137 -12.86 3.77 13.44
CA THR A 137 -13.96 3.14 12.68
C THR A 137 -14.11 3.80 11.32
N LYS A 138 -14.30 3.00 10.27
CA LYS A 138 -14.52 3.50 8.91
C LYS A 138 -15.84 4.28 8.87
N VAL A 139 -15.79 5.50 8.34
CA VAL A 139 -16.96 6.38 8.19
C VAL A 139 -17.27 6.71 6.74
N ARG A 140 -16.30 6.57 5.83
CA ARG A 140 -16.44 6.78 4.39
C ARG A 140 -15.54 5.84 3.63
#